data_AF-A0AAW5I2U6-F1
#
_entry.id   AF-A0AAW5I2U6-F1
#
_cell.length_a   1.000
_cell.length_b   1.000
_cell.length_c   1.000
_cell.angle_alpha   90.00
_cell.angle_beta   90.00
_cell.angle_gamma   90.00
#
_symmetry.space_group_name_H-M   'P 1'
#
loop_
_entity.id
_entity.type
_entity.pdbx_description
1 polymer ?
#
loop_
_entity_poly.entity_id
_entity_poly.type
_entity_poly.pdbx_seq_one_letter_code
_entity_poly.pdbx_strand_id
1 'polypeptide(L)' 'MNYPVAMEGALKLKEIADNVLEVPRTLNALVSLLSVVPLQLLAYYVAVDKGLDVDMSRNLAKSVTVE' A
#
# COMPACT_ATOMS: atom_id res chain seq x y z
N MET A 1 -5.34 -3.31 12.69
CA MET A 1 -5.80 -2.20 11.84
C MET A 1 -6.04 -2.74 10.45
N ASN A 2 -7.25 -2.55 9.92
CA ASN A 2 -7.61 -2.95 8.56
C ASN A 2 -7.63 -1.68 7.70
N TYR A 3 -6.85 -1.64 6.61
CA TYR A 3 -6.77 -0.50 5.70
C TYR A 3 -7.27 -0.90 4.30
N PRO A 4 -8.59 -1.04 4.11
CA PRO A 4 -9.14 -1.26 2.79
C PRO A 4 -8.77 -0.12 1.84
N VAL A 5 -8.38 -0.48 0.62
CA VAL A 5 -8.13 0.47 -0.46
C VAL A 5 -9.36 0.53 -1.35
N ALA A 6 -9.83 1.73 -1.67
CA ALA A 6 -11.07 1.93 -2.40
C ALA A 6 -11.00 3.12 -3.34
N MET A 7 -11.81 3.09 -4.40
CA MET A 7 -11.97 4.28 -5.25
C MET A 7 -12.78 5.36 -4.51
N GLU A 8 -12.45 6.61 -4.79
CA GLU A 8 -13.21 7.77 -4.30
C GLU A 8 -14.71 7.60 -4.49
N GLY A 9 -15.47 7.81 -3.42
CA GLY A 9 -16.93 7.69 -3.41
C GLY A 9 -17.46 6.31 -3.05
N ALA A 10 -16.62 5.38 -2.57
CA ALA A 10 -17.06 4.10 -2.02
C ALA A 10 -17.70 4.27 -0.63
N LEU A 11 -18.89 4.87 -0.58
CA LEU A 11 -19.61 5.25 0.66
C LEU A 11 -19.85 4.07 1.62
N LYS A 12 -20.07 2.87 1.09
CA LYS A 12 -20.34 1.66 1.88
C LYS A 12 -19.14 1.21 2.74
N LEU A 13 -17.92 1.61 2.40
CA LEU A 13 -16.73 1.20 3.15
C LEU A 13 -16.54 1.99 4.45
N LYS A 14 -17.13 3.18 4.54
CA LYS A 14 -17.10 4.00 5.76
C LYS A 14 -17.91 3.41 6.92
N GLU A 15 -18.80 2.46 6.63
CA GLU A 15 -19.62 1.77 7.63
C GLU A 15 -18.93 0.55 8.25
N ILE A 16 -17.88 0.03 7.60
CA ILE A 16 -17.23 -1.24 7.98
C ILE A 16 -15.74 -1.12 8.31
N ALA A 17 -15.13 0.04 8.09
CA ALA A 17 -13.72 0.28 8.37
C ALA A 17 -13.50 1.68 8.94
N ASP A 18 -12.69 1.75 10.00
CA ASP A 18 -12.33 3.02 10.67
C ASP A 18 -11.49 3.93 9.78
N ASN A 19 -10.67 3.34 8.91
CA ASN A 19 -9.76 4.05 8.01
C ASN A 19 -9.83 3.42 6.62
N VAL A 20 -10.01 4.25 5.60
CA VAL A 20 -10.06 3.83 4.19
C VAL A 20 -9.00 4.60 3.42
N LEU A 21 -8.19 3.90 2.63
CA LEU A 21 -7.22 4.52 1.73
C LEU A 21 -7.92 4.76 0.39
N GLU A 22 -8.27 6.01 0.11
CA GLU A 22 -8.95 6.37 -1.14
C GLU A 22 -7.95 6.57 -2.28
N VAL A 23 -8.27 6.02 -3.46
CA VAL A 23 -7.58 6.28 -4.72
C VAL A 23 -8.52 6.99 -5.70
N PRO A 24 -8.00 7.82 -6.62
CA PRO A 24 -8.82 8.53 -7.59
C PRO A 24 -9.70 7.59 -8.41
N ARG A 25 -10.88 8.07 -8.81
CA ARG A 25 -11.70 7.34 -9.79
C ARG A 25 -10.94 7.20 -11.11
N THR A 26 -10.83 5.96 -11.58
CA THR A 26 -10.09 5.57 -12.78
C THR A 26 -10.78 4.38 -13.45
N LEU A 27 -10.21 3.89 -14.55
CA LEU A 27 -10.66 2.67 -15.23
C LEU A 27 -10.45 1.44 -14.34
N ASN A 28 -11.38 0.48 -14.36
CA ASN A 28 -11.27 -0.76 -13.56
C ASN A 28 -9.91 -1.48 -13.75
N ALA A 29 -9.36 -1.46 -14.96
CA ALA A 29 -8.06 -2.06 -15.26
C ALA A 29 -6.88 -1.36 -14.55
N LEU A 30 -7.02 -0.09 -14.18
CA LEU A 30 -5.99 0.73 -13.52
C LEU A 30 -6.13 0.76 -12.00
N VAL A 31 -7.24 0.28 -11.45
CA VAL A 31 -7.50 0.28 -10.00
C VAL A 31 -6.40 -0.47 -9.26
N SER A 32 -6.02 -1.66 -9.73
CA SER A 32 -4.96 -2.45 -9.10
C SER A 32 -3.62 -1.73 -9.08
N LEU A 33 -3.30 -0.97 -10.13
CA LEU A 33 -2.06 -0.19 -10.21
C LEU A 33 -2.05 0.96 -9.20
N LEU A 34 -3.13 1.73 -9.14
CA LEU A 34 -3.24 2.86 -8.22
C LEU A 34 -3.32 2.40 -6.76
N SER A 35 -3.95 1.26 -6.49
CA SER A 35 -4.07 0.71 -5.14
C SER A 35 -2.74 0.31 -4.51
N VAL A 36 -1.69 0.05 -5.30
CA VAL A 36 -0.37 -0.32 -4.79
C VAL A 36 0.37 0.88 -4.20
N VAL A 37 0.16 2.09 -4.73
CA VAL A 37 0.84 3.31 -4.27
C VAL A 37 0.61 3.61 -2.78
N PRO A 38 -0.63 3.68 -2.26
CA PRO A 38 -0.85 3.96 -0.84
C PRO A 38 -0.35 2.81 0.05
N LEU A 39 -0.36 1.57 -0.43
CA LEU A 39 0.19 0.42 0.31
C LEU A 39 1.72 0.47 0.41
N GLN A 40 2.40 0.91 -0.66
CA GLN A 40 3.85 1.15 -0.65
C GLN A 40 4.22 2.26 0.33
N LEU A 41 3.45 3.36 0.35
CA LEU A 41 3.65 4.46 1.29
C LEU A 41 3.39 4.03 2.74
N LEU A 42 2.34 3.25 2.99
CA LEU A 42 2.07 2.70 4.32
C LEU A 42 3.24 1.83 4.80
N ALA A 43 3.76 0.94 3.96
CA ALA A 43 4.92 0.12 4.28
C ALA A 43 6.17 0.97 4.58
N TYR A 44 6.43 1.98 3.74
CA TYR A 44 7.53 2.93 3.93
C TYR A 44 7.45 3.63 5.27
N TYR A 45 6.31 4.26 5.60
CA TYR A 45 6.17 5.00 6.85
C TYR A 45 6.23 4.10 8.09
N VAL A 46 5.68 2.89 8.02
CA VAL A 46 5.82 1.90 9.11
C VAL A 46 7.28 1.48 9.30
N ALA A 47 8.05 1.32 8.22
CA ALA A 47 9.46 0.96 8.31
C ALA A 47 10.31 2.11 8.89
N VAL A 48 10.05 3.36 8.46
CA VAL A 48 10.70 4.56 8.99
C VAL A 48 10.40 4.76 10.47
N ASP A 49 9.13 4.64 10.88
CA ASP A 49 8.70 4.77 12.28
C ASP A 49 9.36 3.72 13.19
N LYS A 50 9.60 2.52 12.65
CA LYS A 50 10.32 1.44 13.33
C LYS A 50 11.85 1.56 13.29
N GLY A 51 12.40 2.60 12.66
CA GLY A 51 13.85 2.77 12.48
C GLY A 51 14.50 1.66 11.66
N LEU A 52 13.76 1.05 10.73
CA LEU A 52 14.28 0.01 9.84
C LEU A 52 14.91 0.64 8.59
N ASP A 53 15.92 -0.02 8.05
CA ASP A 53 16.48 0.34 6.74
C ASP A 53 15.51 -0.06 5.63
N VAL A 54 14.93 0.94 4.98
CA VAL A 54 13.93 0.77 3.93
C VAL A 54 14.57 0.36 2.60
N ASP A 55 15.79 0.82 2.35
CA ASP A 55 16.52 0.55 1.11
C ASP A 55 17.22 -0.82 1.18
N MET A 56 17.65 -1.24 2.36
CA MET A 56 18.31 -2.54 2.61
C MET A 56 17.52 -3.40 3.62
N SER A 57 16.32 -3.81 3.22
CA SER A 57 15.53 -4.73 4.04
C SER A 57 16.29 -6.04 4.30
N ARG A 58 16.25 -6.49 5.57
CA ARG A 58 16.98 -7.68 6.04
C ARG A 58 16.64 -8.91 5.18
N ASN A 59 17.66 -9.71 4.90
CA ASN A 59 17.58 -10.98 4.15
C ASN A 59 17.10 -10.85 2.68
N LEU A 60 17.06 -9.63 2.12
CA LEU A 60 16.67 -9.39 0.74
C LEU A 60 17.86 -8.87 -0.08
N ALA A 61 17.98 -9.39 -1.31
CA ALA A 61 18.87 -8.86 -2.32
C ALA A 61 18.05 -8.17 -3.41
N LYS A 62 18.61 -7.15 -4.06
CA LYS A 62 17.94 -6.43 -5.16
C LYS A 62 17.58 -7.36 -6.34
N SER A 63 18.41 -8.36 -6.56
CA SER A 63 18.19 -9.48 -7.46
C SER A 63 18.95 -10.67 -6.90
N VAL A 64 18.36 -11.86 -6.94
CA VAL A 64 19.05 -13.10 -6.56
C VAL A 64 19.63 -13.70 -7.83
N THR A 65 20.92 -13.53 -8.04
CA THR A 65 21.68 -14.25 -9.06
C THR A 65 22.39 -15.40 -8.37
N VAL A 66 21.89 -16.62 -8.57
CA VAL A 66 22.59 -17.84 -8.16
C VAL A 66 23.15 -18.52 -9.41
N GLU A 67 24.38 -19.01 -9.31
CA GLU A 67 24.93 -20.04 -10.19
C GLU A 67 24.48 -21.43 -9.71
#